data_AF-A0A1G4ZMZ3-F1
#
_entry.id   AF-A0A1G4ZMZ3-F1
#
_cell.length_a   1.000
_cell.length_b   1.000
_cell.length_c   1.000
_cell.angle_alpha   90.00
_cell.angle_beta   90.00
_cell.angle_gamma   90.00
#
_symmetry.space_group_name_H-M   'P 1'
#
loop_
_entity.id
_entity.type
_entity.pdbx_description
1 polymer ?
#
loop_
_entity_poly.entity_id
_entity_poly.type
_entity_poly.pdbx_seq_one_letter_code
_entity_poly.pdbx_strand_id
1 'polypeptide(L)'
;MTTDTRFTLHDLRVEVVAPEGARLYCGAKVGDFFELRGEMLHLPEGQGFSIYSLGALLPLLAAKQRPTDANDWMSTDAEVACPDPHCPSRFRITRIGLRTFRHADTTAVVHPSNEPS
;
A
#
# COMPACT_ATOMS: atom_id res chain seq x y z
N MET A 1 -31.64 -11.63 -10.05
CA MET A 1 -30.40 -11.04 -10.59
C MET A 1 -29.29 -11.35 -9.60
N THR A 2 -28.27 -12.11 -9.99
CA THR A 2 -27.08 -12.30 -9.14
C THR A 2 -26.28 -11.00 -9.18
N THR A 3 -26.34 -10.23 -8.10
CA THR A 3 -25.55 -8.99 -7.96
C THR A 3 -24.06 -9.35 -8.04
N ASP A 4 -23.30 -8.60 -8.84
CA ASP A 4 -21.85 -8.76 -8.89
C ASP A 4 -21.25 -8.24 -7.58
N THR A 5 -20.93 -9.15 -6.66
CA THR A 5 -20.36 -8.83 -5.34
C THR A 5 -18.82 -8.81 -5.38
N ARG A 6 -18.23 -8.55 -6.54
CA ARG A 6 -16.78 -8.45 -6.70
C ARG A 6 -16.32 -7.00 -6.57
N PHE A 7 -15.12 -6.83 -6.02
CA PHE A 7 -14.42 -5.56 -6.00
C PHE A 7 -12.96 -5.77 -6.35
N THR A 8 -12.25 -4.70 -6.67
CA THR A 8 -10.83 -4.76 -7.00
C THR A 8 -9.99 -3.91 -6.08
N LEU A 9 -8.76 -4.38 -5.83
CA LEU A 9 -7.71 -3.62 -5.15
C LEU A 9 -6.43 -3.70 -5.97
N HIS A 10 -5.65 -2.63 -5.93
CA HIS A 10 -4.30 -2.64 -6.45
C HIS A 10 -3.34 -3.30 -5.47
N ASP A 11 -2.41 -4.09 -6.00
CA ASP A 11 -1.19 -4.43 -5.29
C ASP A 11 -0.26 -3.23 -5.31
N LEU A 12 0.43 -3.00 -4.19
CA LEU A 12 1.36 -1.90 -4.04
C LEU A 12 2.78 -2.43 -3.93
N ARG A 13 3.72 -1.75 -4.59
CA ARG A 13 5.14 -1.79 -4.24
C ARG A 13 5.46 -0.51 -3.49
N VAL A 14 6.11 -0.63 -2.34
CA VAL A 14 6.64 0.51 -1.59
C VAL A 14 8.15 0.40 -1.58
N GLU A 15 8.82 1.36 -2.21
CA GLU A 15 10.26 1.34 -2.43
C GLU A 15 10.93 2.55 -1.79
N VAL A 16 12.08 2.31 -1.15
CA VAL A 16 12.91 3.36 -0.54
C VAL A 16 13.66 4.10 -1.62
N VAL A 17 13.45 5.41 -1.68
CA VAL A 17 14.13 6.33 -2.61
C VAL A 17 14.77 7.47 -1.82
N ALA A 18 15.86 8.01 -2.33
CA ALA A 18 16.57 9.12 -1.69
C ALA A 18 17.41 9.89 -2.73
N PRO A 19 17.84 11.13 -2.42
CA PRO A 19 18.85 11.81 -3.22
C PRO A 19 20.13 10.98 -3.33
N GLU A 20 20.83 11.10 -4.46
CA GLU A 20 22.08 10.39 -4.70
C GLU A 20 23.13 10.73 -3.62
N GLY A 21 23.81 9.71 -3.11
CA GLY A 21 24.82 9.86 -2.05
C GLY A 21 24.29 10.22 -0.66
N ALA A 22 22.97 10.30 -0.47
CA ALA A 22 22.39 10.66 0.81
C ALA A 22 22.61 9.56 1.88
N ARG A 23 22.98 9.99 3.09
CA ARG A 23 23.03 9.10 4.26
C ARG A 23 21.62 8.90 4.82
N LEU A 24 21.18 7.66 4.94
CA LEU A 24 19.90 7.30 5.54
C LEU A 24 20.09 6.91 7.01
N TYR A 25 19.26 7.44 7.90
CA TYR A 25 19.33 7.23 9.35
C TYR A 25 18.30 6.22 9.86
N CYS A 26 17.27 5.92 9.05
CA CYS A 26 16.20 4.98 9.37
C CYS A 26 16.59 3.50 9.20
N GLY A 27 17.85 3.22 8.84
CA GLY A 27 18.35 1.86 8.58
C GLY A 27 17.99 1.29 7.20
N ALA A 28 17.18 2.00 6.42
CA ALA A 28 16.83 1.60 5.05
C ALA A 28 17.99 1.85 4.07
N LYS A 29 17.98 1.11 2.97
CA LYS A 29 18.85 1.32 1.80
C LYS A 29 18.00 1.70 0.61
N VAL A 30 18.54 2.54 -0.28
CA VAL A 30 17.86 2.87 -1.54
C VAL A 30 17.63 1.59 -2.33
N GLY A 31 16.40 1.40 -2.80
CA GLY A 31 15.95 0.19 -3.51
C GLY A 31 15.39 -0.90 -2.60
N ASP A 32 15.55 -0.83 -1.27
CA ASP A 32 14.80 -1.71 -0.36
C ASP A 32 13.30 -1.51 -0.61
N PHE A 33 12.54 -2.61 -0.63
CA PHE A 33 11.10 -2.53 -0.89
C PHE A 33 10.30 -3.59 -0.16
N PHE A 34 8.99 -3.36 -0.05
CA PHE A 34 8.03 -4.42 0.23
C PHE A 34 6.88 -4.34 -0.78
N GLU A 35 6.17 -5.46 -0.94
CA GLU A 35 4.95 -5.52 -1.73
C GLU A 35 3.76 -5.79 -0.81
N LEU A 36 2.71 -5.00 -0.96
CA LEU A 36 1.41 -5.26 -0.36
C LEU A 36 0.53 -5.92 -1.42
N ARG A 37 0.29 -7.23 -1.26
CA ARG A 37 -0.46 -8.07 -2.18
C ARG A 37 -1.79 -8.45 -1.55
N GLY A 38 -2.89 -7.82 -1.97
CA GLY A 38 -4.12 -7.84 -1.16
C GLY A 38 -3.85 -7.26 0.24
N GLU A 39 -4.24 -7.95 1.32
CA GLU A 39 -3.89 -7.54 2.68
C GLU A 39 -2.49 -7.98 3.17
N MET A 40 -1.74 -8.74 2.36
CA MET A 40 -0.50 -9.39 2.82
C MET A 40 0.75 -8.60 2.43
N LEU A 41 1.58 -8.27 3.42
CA LEU A 41 2.87 -7.62 3.22
C LEU A 41 3.96 -8.68 2.97
N HIS A 42 4.72 -8.51 1.90
CA HIS A 42 5.82 -9.39 1.50
C HIS A 42 7.13 -8.59 1.40
N LEU A 43 8.18 -9.13 2.02
CA LEU A 43 9.54 -8.61 1.93
C LEU A 43 10.40 -9.56 1.06
N PRO A 44 11.41 -9.03 0.34
CA PRO A 44 12.47 -9.85 -0.21
C PRO A 44 13.20 -10.63 0.89
N GLU A 45 13.74 -11.80 0.54
CA GLU A 45 14.46 -12.65 1.48
C GLU A 45 15.65 -11.89 2.09
N GLY A 46 15.78 -11.96 3.42
CA GLY A 46 16.85 -11.30 4.17
C GLY A 46 16.73 -9.77 4.29
N GLN A 47 15.70 -9.15 3.71
CA GLN A 47 15.51 -7.70 3.81
C GLN A 47 14.66 -7.34 5.04
N GLY A 48 15.16 -6.43 5.87
CA GLY A 48 14.36 -5.77 6.90
C GLY A 48 13.63 -4.54 6.34
N PHE A 49 12.64 -4.06 7.07
CA PHE A 49 12.06 -2.74 6.84
C PHE A 49 11.78 -2.09 8.19
N SER A 50 12.09 -0.81 8.33
CA SER A 50 11.94 -0.11 9.61
C SER A 50 10.48 -0.09 10.06
N ILE A 51 10.20 -0.55 11.27
CA ILE A 51 8.85 -0.52 11.84
C ILE A 51 8.34 0.91 12.03
N TYR A 52 9.23 1.87 12.26
CA TYR A 52 8.87 3.29 12.34
C TYR A 52 8.45 3.82 10.96
N SER A 53 9.18 3.44 9.91
CA SER A 53 8.79 3.75 8.53
C SER A 53 7.46 3.11 8.16
N LEU A 54 7.21 1.86 8.56
CA LEU A 54 5.90 1.22 8.40
C LEU A 54 4.81 2.00 9.15
N GLY A 55 5.07 2.49 10.36
CA GLY A 55 4.12 3.32 11.12
C GLY A 55 3.64 4.56 10.35
N ALA A 56 4.52 5.20 9.58
CA ALA A 56 4.16 6.33 8.72
C ALA A 56 3.38 5.91 7.45
N LEU A 57 3.63 4.69 6.95
CA LEU A 57 3.07 4.19 5.69
C LEU A 57 1.70 3.54 5.85
N LEU A 58 1.53 2.71 6.89
CA LEU A 58 0.34 1.88 7.11
C LEU A 58 -0.99 2.66 7.03
N PRO A 59 -1.11 3.90 7.56
CA PRO A 59 -2.35 4.67 7.46
C PRO A 59 -2.78 4.99 6.01
N LEU A 60 -1.86 4.96 5.06
CA LEU A 60 -2.09 5.37 3.67
C LEU A 60 -2.36 4.19 2.74
N LEU A 61 -1.88 2.98 3.07
CA LEU A 61 -1.84 1.86 2.14
C LEU A 61 -3.24 1.43 1.68
N ALA A 62 -4.20 1.32 2.59
CA ALA A 62 -5.56 0.91 2.24
C ALA A 62 -6.22 1.87 1.23
N ALA A 63 -6.03 3.18 1.40
CA ALA A 63 -6.52 4.18 0.45
C ALA A 63 -5.78 4.05 -0.91
N LYS A 64 -4.46 3.88 -0.89
CA LYS A 64 -3.65 3.71 -2.11
C LYS A 64 -4.02 2.47 -2.93
N GLN A 65 -4.50 1.41 -2.29
CA GLN A 65 -4.98 0.20 -2.97
C GLN A 65 -6.32 0.40 -3.71
N ARG A 66 -7.16 1.33 -3.27
CA ARG A 66 -8.50 1.51 -3.83
C ARG A 66 -8.46 2.38 -5.09
N PRO A 67 -9.43 2.22 -6.00
CA PRO A 67 -9.74 3.26 -6.97
C PRO A 67 -10.02 4.57 -6.23
N THR A 68 -9.36 5.63 -6.64
CA THR A 68 -9.44 6.98 -6.05
C THR A 68 -9.67 7.98 -7.17
N ASP A 69 -10.25 9.14 -6.87
CA ASP A 69 -10.50 10.18 -7.88
C ASP A 69 -9.18 10.69 -8.48
N ALA A 70 -9.12 10.90 -9.80
CA ALA A 70 -7.89 11.31 -10.47
C ALA A 70 -7.35 12.67 -10.00
N ASN A 71 -8.20 13.52 -9.43
CA ASN A 71 -7.84 14.85 -8.92
C ASN A 71 -7.55 14.88 -7.42
N ASP A 72 -7.68 13.74 -6.72
CA ASP A 72 -7.29 13.63 -5.32
C ASP A 72 -5.77 13.44 -5.22
N TRP A 73 -5.12 14.15 -4.28
CA TRP A 73 -3.70 13.96 -3.97
C TRP A 73 -3.39 12.50 -3.61
N MET A 74 -4.36 11.76 -3.08
CA MET A 74 -4.23 10.32 -2.83
C MET A 74 -3.99 9.51 -4.11
N SER A 75 -4.39 10.01 -5.29
CA SER A 75 -4.10 9.38 -6.58
C SER A 75 -2.77 9.82 -7.18
N THR A 76 -2.40 11.08 -7.02
CA THR A 76 -1.24 11.69 -7.71
C THR A 76 0.05 11.58 -6.93
N ASP A 77 0.00 11.73 -5.61
CA ASP A 77 1.21 11.87 -4.78
C ASP A 77 1.73 10.48 -4.40
N ALA A 78 2.85 10.05 -4.97
CA ALA A 78 3.36 8.70 -4.78
C ALA A 78 4.36 8.56 -3.62
N GLU A 79 4.90 9.66 -3.09
CA GLU A 79 6.03 9.61 -2.14
C GLU A 79 5.65 10.05 -0.74
N VAL A 80 5.97 9.22 0.24
CA VAL A 80 5.79 9.51 1.67
C VAL A 80 7.15 9.75 2.31
N ALA A 81 7.28 10.83 3.08
CA ALA A 81 8.54 11.16 3.75
C ALA A 81 8.86 10.19 4.89
N CYS A 82 10.16 10.02 5.18
CA CYS A 82 10.60 9.35 6.40
C CYS A 82 10.03 10.06 7.64
N PRO A 83 9.57 9.31 8.67
CA PRO A 83 9.12 9.94 9.93
C PRO A 83 10.26 10.57 10.73
N ASP A 84 11.52 10.21 10.47
CA ASP A 84 12.68 10.94 10.99
C ASP A 84 12.91 12.20 10.13
N PRO A 85 12.74 13.42 10.69
CA PRO A 85 12.84 14.67 9.95
C PRO A 85 14.24 14.93 9.38
N HIS A 86 15.28 14.28 9.91
CA HIS A 86 16.65 14.42 9.40
C HIS A 86 17.04 13.31 8.41
N CYS A 87 16.17 12.33 8.19
CA CYS A 87 16.40 11.30 7.19
C CYS A 87 15.84 11.74 5.83
N PRO A 88 16.68 11.87 4.79
CA PRO A 88 16.24 12.35 3.48
C PRO A 88 15.54 11.27 2.64
N SER A 89 15.27 10.08 3.21
CA SER A 89 14.56 9.02 2.49
C SER A 89 13.09 9.37 2.30
N ARG A 90 12.54 8.86 1.20
CA ARG A 90 11.12 8.80 0.91
C ARG A 90 10.74 7.38 0.52
N PHE A 91 9.45 7.09 0.57
CA PHE A 91 8.89 5.80 0.21
C PHE A 91 7.96 6.00 -0.96
N ARG A 92 8.35 5.52 -2.14
CA ARG A 92 7.54 5.59 -3.35
C ARG A 92 6.57 4.43 -3.39
N ILE A 93 5.29 4.75 -3.41
CA ILE A 93 4.18 3.79 -3.54
C ILE A 93 3.79 3.71 -5.02
N THR A 94 3.84 2.51 -5.59
CA THR A 94 3.47 2.24 -6.98
C THR A 94 2.42 1.14 -7.04
N ARG A 95 1.35 1.35 -7.81
CA ARG A 95 0.37 0.30 -8.12
C ARG A 95 0.97 -0.63 -9.17
N ILE A 96 1.16 -1.91 -8.85
CA ILE A 96 1.88 -2.87 -9.72
C ILE A 96 1.00 -3.99 -10.30
N GLY A 97 -0.21 -4.19 -9.75
CA GLY A 97 -1.16 -5.21 -10.21
C GLY A 97 -2.58 -4.89 -9.77
N LEU A 98 -3.57 -5.56 -10.36
CA LEU A 98 -4.98 -5.46 -9.97
C LEU A 98 -5.47 -6.85 -9.55
N ARG A 99 -6.03 -6.95 -8.35
CA ARG A 99 -6.64 -8.17 -7.81
C ARG A 99 -8.14 -8.01 -7.72
N THR A 100 -8.85 -9.08 -7.99
CA THR A 100 -10.30 -9.16 -7.82
C THR A 100 -10.62 -10.01 -6.61
N PHE A 101 -11.47 -9.48 -5.73
CA PHE A 101 -11.97 -10.13 -4.54
C PHE A 101 -13.47 -10.39 -4.68
N ARG A 102 -13.99 -11.37 -3.96
CA ARG A 102 -15.43 -11.54 -3.74
C ARG A 102 -15.75 -11.14 -2.32
N HIS A 103 -16.85 -10.41 -2.12
CA HIS A 103 -17.33 -10.00 -0.80
C HIS A 103 -17.33 -11.16 0.21
N ALA A 104 -17.95 -12.29 -0.15
CA ALA A 104 -18.08 -13.48 0.71
C ALA A 104 -16.74 -14.14 1.08
N ASP A 105 -15.67 -13.91 0.32
CA ASP A 105 -14.34 -14.44 0.64
C ASP A 105 -13.61 -13.57 1.67
N THR A 106 -14.05 -12.32 1.86
CA THR A 106 -13.36 -11.29 2.64
C THR A 106 -14.09 -10.83 3.90
N THR A 107 -15.34 -11.24 4.08
CA THR A 107 -16.13 -10.90 5.28
C THR A 107 -17.26 -11.90 5.52
N ALA A 108 -17.60 -12.09 6.79
CA ALA A 108 -18.76 -12.89 7.21
C ALA A 108 -20.10 -12.13 7.09
N VAL A 109 -20.06 -10.81 6.87
CA VAL A 109 -21.26 -9.99 6.70
C VAL A 109 -21.90 -10.32 5.35
N VAL A 110 -23.21 -10.59 5.34
CA VAL A 110 -23.95 -10.81 4.08
C VAL A 110 -24.01 -9.50 3.31
N HIS A 111 -23.75 -9.54 2.01
CA HIS A 111 -23.89 -8.34 1.18
C HIS A 111 -25.36 -7.88 1.19
N PRO A 112 -25.69 -6.59 1.38
CA PRO A 112 -27.07 -6.12 1.53
C PRO A 112 -28.01 -6.53 0.39
N SER A 113 -27.49 -6.68 -0.83
CA SER A 113 -28.28 -7.16 -1.98
C SER A 113 -28.77 -8.62 -1.86
N ASN A 114 -28.23 -9.38 -0.91
CA ASN A 114 -28.53 -10.78 -0.66
C ASN A 114 -29.24 -10.99 0.68
N GLU A 115 -29.59 -9.93 1.40
CA GLU A 115 -30.38 -10.03 2.63
C GLU A 115 -31.83 -10.44 2.28
N PRO A 116 -32.42 -11.39 3.02
CA PRO A 116 -33.83 -11.70 2.86
C PRO A 116 -34.67 -10.47 3.25
N SER A 117 -35.67 -10.14 2.42
CA SER A 117 -36.62 -9.06 2.68
C SER A 117 -37.42 -9.24 3.96
#